data_AF-A0A1M5VPQ0-F1
#
_entry.id   AF-A0A1M5VPQ0-F1
#
_cell.length_a   1.000
_cell.length_b   1.000
_cell.length_c   1.000
_cell.angle_alpha   90.00
_cell.angle_beta   90.00
_cell.angle_gamma   90.00
#
_symmetry.space_group_name_H-M   'P 1'
#
loop_
_entity.id
_entity.type
_entity.pdbx_description
1 polymer ?
#
loop_
_entity_poly.entity_id
_entity_poly.type
_entity_poly.pdbx_seq_one_letter_code
_entity_poly.pdbx_strand_id
1 'polypeptide(L)'
;MIQTLQQILKLLDQNWRSFFKSIEEWNNNKDEHLGRLKLSKYKKKNGRNIIIFTNQNCKSKDRYIKIPKIMNKQKLTTKISGKLQQVRIIPKRSITS
;
A
#
# COMPACT_ATOMS: atom_id res chain seq x y z
N MET A 1 -12.02 -7.00 9.10
CA MET A 1 -11.84 -6.49 7.73
C MET A 1 -12.04 -4.99 7.60
N ILE A 2 -12.96 -4.38 8.37
CA ILE A 2 -13.27 -2.94 8.34
C ILE A 2 -12.00 -2.05 8.41
N GLN A 3 -11.07 -2.34 9.31
CA GLN A 3 -9.83 -1.56 9.42
C GLN A 3 -8.93 -1.64 8.18
N THR A 4 -8.84 -2.80 7.54
CA THR A 4 -8.06 -2.95 6.30
C THR A 4 -8.69 -2.15 5.15
N LEU A 5 -10.02 -2.12 5.06
CA LEU A 5 -10.73 -1.29 4.07
C LEU A 5 -10.48 0.20 4.32
N GLN A 6 -10.55 0.66 5.58
CA GLN A 6 -10.23 2.04 5.94
C GLN A 6 -8.79 2.42 5.55
N GLN A 7 -7.81 1.51 5.71
CA GLN A 7 -6.44 1.76 5.26
C GLN A 7 -6.32 1.88 3.74
N ILE A 8 -7.08 1.09 2.99
CA ILE A 8 -7.13 1.19 1.52
C ILE A 8 -7.72 2.55 1.10
N LEU A 9 -8.80 3.00 1.75
CA LEU A 9 -9.39 4.31 1.48
C LEU A 9 -8.44 5.46 1.83
N LYS A 10 -7.70 5.37 2.94
CA LYS A 10 -6.67 6.35 3.30
C LYS A 10 -5.55 6.42 2.27
N LEU A 11 -5.09 5.27 1.79
CA LEU A 11 -4.08 5.21 0.73
C LEU A 11 -4.61 5.85 -0.57
N LEU A 12 -5.88 5.61 -0.90
CA LEU A 12 -6.52 6.20 -2.07
C LEU A 12 -6.56 7.74 -1.95
N ASP A 13 -7.04 8.27 -0.83
CA ASP A 13 -7.09 9.71 -0.56
C ASP A 13 -5.70 10.36 -0.66
N GLN A 14 -4.67 9.73 -0.06
CA GLN A 14 -3.29 10.21 -0.15
C GLN A 14 -2.79 10.26 -1.60
N ASN A 15 -3.03 9.21 -2.39
CA ASN A 15 -2.64 9.18 -3.80
C ASN A 15 -3.33 10.28 -4.61
N TRP A 16 -4.61 10.56 -4.34
CA TRP A 16 -5.34 11.64 -4.99
C TRP A 16 -4.80 13.02 -4.63
N ARG A 17 -4.50 13.27 -3.35
CA ARG A 17 -3.88 14.53 -2.92
C ARG A 17 -2.55 14.78 -3.61
N SER A 18 -1.69 13.76 -3.67
CA SER A 18 -0.42 13.84 -4.40
C SER A 18 -0.63 14.10 -5.88
N PHE A 19 -1.60 13.42 -6.52
CA PHE A 19 -1.92 13.62 -7.93
C PHE A 19 -2.37 15.06 -8.22
N PHE A 20 -3.29 15.61 -7.42
CA PHE A 20 -3.75 17.00 -7.62
C PHE A 20 -2.63 18.01 -7.36
N LYS A 21 -1.82 17.81 -6.32
CA LYS A 21 -0.65 18.65 -6.04
C LYS A 21 0.31 18.69 -7.24
N SER A 22 0.62 17.53 -7.82
CA SER A 22 1.51 17.47 -8.97
C SER A 22 0.89 18.08 -10.24
N ILE A 23 -0.44 18.12 -10.38
CA ILE A 23 -1.11 18.87 -11.46
C ILE A 23 -0.97 20.38 -11.26
N GLU A 24 -1.12 20.85 -10.02
CA GLU A 24 -0.96 22.26 -9.67
C GLU A 24 0.48 22.74 -9.92
N GLU A 25 1.48 21.98 -9.45
CA GLU A 25 2.89 22.23 -9.72
C GLU A 25 3.18 22.26 -11.23
N TRP A 26 2.63 21.30 -11.98
CA TRP A 26 2.76 21.27 -13.45
C TRP A 26 2.14 22.49 -14.14
N ASN A 27 0.99 22.99 -13.65
CA ASN A 27 0.35 24.17 -14.23
C ASN A 27 1.18 25.45 -14.02
N ASN A 28 1.87 25.56 -12.88
CA ASN A 28 2.69 26.71 -12.52
C ASN A 28 4.07 26.68 -13.21
N ASN A 29 4.73 25.51 -13.30
CA ASN A 29 6.06 25.34 -13.88
C ASN A 29 6.06 24.34 -15.05
N LYS A 30 5.42 24.70 -16.17
CA LYS A 30 5.25 23.77 -17.31
C LYS A 30 6.57 23.32 -17.94
N ASP A 31 7.60 24.16 -17.93
CA ASP A 31 8.88 23.91 -18.62
C ASP A 31 9.82 22.96 -17.87
N GLU A 32 9.68 22.80 -16.55
CA GLU A 32 10.55 21.93 -15.74
C GLU A 32 10.05 20.48 -15.65
N HIS A 33 8.86 20.19 -16.18
CA HIS A 33 8.22 18.89 -16.07
C HIS A 33 8.07 18.22 -17.44
N LEU A 34 8.45 16.94 -17.52
CA LEU A 34 8.36 16.08 -18.72
C LEU A 34 6.93 15.90 -19.31
N GLY A 35 5.91 16.46 -18.66
CA GLY A 35 4.53 16.47 -19.11
C GLY A 35 3.53 16.34 -17.98
N ARG A 36 2.25 16.56 -18.31
CA ARG A 36 1.14 16.45 -17.35
C ARG A 36 0.94 15.00 -16.92
N LEU A 37 0.88 14.77 -15.61
CA LEU A 37 0.49 13.48 -15.04
C LEU A 37 -0.89 13.05 -15.56
N LYS A 38 -0.94 11.86 -16.17
CA LYS A 38 -2.19 11.26 -16.63
C LYS A 38 -2.96 10.66 -15.46
N LEU A 39 -4.28 10.82 -15.48
CA LEU A 39 -5.14 10.18 -14.50
C LEU A 39 -4.96 8.67 -14.54
N SER A 40 -4.63 8.07 -13.40
CA SER A 40 -4.56 6.62 -13.26
C SER A 40 -5.93 6.00 -13.46
N LYS A 41 -6.04 5.06 -14.40
CA LYS A 41 -7.26 4.29 -14.63
C LYS A 41 -7.63 3.46 -13.41
N TYR A 42 -8.92 3.18 -13.23
CA TYR A 42 -9.39 2.25 -12.20
C TYR A 42 -8.66 0.90 -12.31
N LYS A 43 -8.32 0.33 -11.15
CA LYS A 43 -7.74 -1.02 -11.11
C LYS A 43 -8.76 -2.04 -11.59
N LYS A 44 -8.29 -3.09 -12.28
CA LYS A 44 -9.13 -4.22 -12.67
C LYS A 44 -9.79 -4.84 -11.42
N LYS A 45 -11.07 -5.21 -11.53
CA LYS A 45 -11.86 -5.79 -10.42
C LYS A 45 -11.18 -6.99 -9.75
N ASN A 46 -10.56 -7.87 -10.54
CA ASN A 46 -9.82 -9.04 -10.07
C ASN A 46 -8.29 -8.83 -10.16
N GLY A 47 -7.85 -7.57 -10.13
CA GLY A 47 -6.43 -7.21 -10.17
C GLY A 47 -5.73 -7.43 -8.83
N ARG A 48 -4.40 -7.39 -8.85
CA ARG A 48 -3.59 -7.41 -7.62
C ARG A 48 -3.58 -6.02 -7.00
N ASN A 49 -3.77 -5.95 -5.69
CA ASN A 49 -3.70 -4.70 -4.94
C ASN A 49 -2.84 -4.85 -3.68
N ILE A 50 -2.36 -3.72 -3.17
CA ILE A 50 -1.64 -3.67 -1.91
C ILE A 50 -2.66 -3.93 -0.80
N ILE A 51 -2.30 -4.81 0.14
CA ILE A 51 -3.08 -5.07 1.34
C ILE A 51 -2.32 -4.51 2.53
N ILE A 52 -2.99 -3.71 3.35
CA ILE A 52 -2.43 -3.08 4.54
C ILE A 52 -3.12 -3.64 5.78
N PHE A 53 -2.33 -4.23 6.68
CA PHE A 53 -2.76 -4.68 7.98
C PHE A 53 -2.17 -3.81 9.08
N THR A 54 -3.01 -3.46 10.05
CA THR A 54 -2.61 -2.74 11.27
C THR A 54 -2.08 -3.73 12.32
N ASN A 55 -1.43 -3.20 13.35
CA ASN A 55 -1.00 -3.95 14.54
C ASN A 55 -2.16 -4.62 15.34
N GLN A 56 -3.40 -4.27 15.05
CA GLN A 56 -4.58 -4.95 15.61
C GLN A 56 -4.85 -6.27 14.89
N ASN A 57 -4.56 -6.32 13.58
CA ASN A 57 -4.77 -7.49 12.74
C ASN A 57 -3.54 -8.42 12.74
N CYS A 58 -2.34 -7.84 12.81
CA CYS A 58 -1.07 -8.57 12.88
C CYS A 58 -0.44 -8.41 14.26
N LYS A 59 -0.16 -9.53 14.93
CA LYS A 59 0.56 -9.52 16.22
C LYS A 59 2.00 -9.98 16.01
N SER A 60 2.95 -9.21 16.52
CA SER A 60 4.32 -9.66 16.65
C SER A 60 4.45 -10.57 17.87
N LYS A 61 5.09 -11.73 17.71
CA LYS A 61 5.50 -12.61 18.80
C LYS A 61 6.97 -12.96 18.56
N ASP A 62 7.85 -12.40 19.36
CA ASP A 62 9.31 -12.58 19.32
C ASP A 62 9.91 -12.58 17.91
N ARG A 63 10.06 -13.76 17.31
CA ARG A 63 10.70 -13.98 16.00
C ARG A 63 9.73 -14.09 14.83
N TYR A 64 8.43 -13.96 15.04
CA TYR A 64 7.45 -14.08 13.97
C TYR A 64 6.29 -13.09 14.06
N ILE A 65 5.81 -12.67 12.89
CA ILE A 65 4.57 -11.94 12.74
C ILE A 65 3.46 -12.94 12.42
N LYS A 66 2.43 -12.95 13.26
CA LYS A 66 1.20 -13.72 13.00
C LYS A 66 0.29 -12.89 12.10
N ILE A 67 0.07 -13.39 10.89
CA ILE A 67 -0.84 -12.80 9.92
C ILE A 67 -2.28 -13.25 10.19
N PRO A 68 -3.30 -12.42 9.86
CA PRO A 68 -4.71 -12.79 9.92
C PRO A 68 -5.05 -14.12 9.27
N LYS A 69 -6.06 -14.82 9.83
CA LYS A 69 -6.53 -16.13 9.36
C LYS A 69 -6.91 -16.15 7.88
N ILE A 70 -7.38 -15.03 7.34
CA ILE A 70 -7.80 -14.90 5.94
C ILE A 70 -6.66 -15.11 4.94
N MET A 71 -5.40 -15.06 5.39
CA MET A 71 -4.23 -15.41 4.58
C MET A 71 -3.57 -16.71 5.04
N ASN A 72 -4.39 -17.73 5.30
CA ASN A 72 -3.94 -19.09 5.67
C ASN A 72 -3.05 -19.16 6.92
N LYS A 73 -3.20 -18.21 7.86
CA LYS A 73 -2.47 -18.20 9.16
C LYS A 73 -0.95 -18.32 9.02
N GLN A 74 -0.36 -17.75 7.98
CA GLN A 74 1.10 -17.80 7.82
C GLN A 74 1.80 -17.07 8.97
N LYS A 75 2.84 -17.70 9.50
CA LYS A 75 3.81 -17.08 10.40
C LYS A 75 4.98 -16.64 9.53
N LEU A 76 5.24 -15.34 9.47
CA LEU A 76 6.44 -14.84 8.82
C LEU A 76 7.52 -14.65 9.86
N THR A 77 8.65 -15.34 9.71
CA THR A 77 9.82 -15.10 10.55
C THR A 77 10.41 -13.74 10.23
N THR A 78 10.55 -12.87 11.22
CA THR A 78 11.11 -11.53 11.03
C THR A 78 12.12 -11.21 12.12
N LYS A 79 13.10 -10.35 11.79
CA LYS A 79 14.13 -9.85 12.72
C LYS A 79 13.72 -8.53 13.41
N ILE A 80 12.43 -8.19 13.39
CA ILE A 80 11.98 -6.87 13.85
C ILE A 80 12.01 -6.83 15.39
N SER A 81 12.86 -5.98 15.95
CA SER A 81 13.08 -5.82 17.40
C SER A 81 12.30 -4.63 17.99
N GLY A 82 11.08 -4.37 17.53
CA GLY A 82 10.31 -3.18 17.95
C GLY A 82 8.80 -3.29 17.77
N LYS A 83 8.07 -2.23 18.15
CA LYS A 83 6.60 -2.18 18.08
C LYS A 83 6.15 -2.21 16.62
N LEU A 84 5.44 -3.27 16.24
CA LEU A 84 4.83 -3.40 14.92
C LEU A 84 3.79 -2.29 14.72
N GLN A 85 3.94 -1.50 13.66
CA GLN A 85 3.00 -0.44 13.27
C GLN A 85 2.00 -0.96 12.23
N GLN A 86 2.54 -1.44 11.11
CA GLN A 86 1.77 -1.89 9.96
C GLN A 86 2.52 -3.01 9.22
N VAL A 87 1.76 -3.89 8.57
CA VAL A 87 2.26 -4.90 7.64
C VAL A 87 1.63 -4.64 6.29
N ARG A 88 2.46 -4.45 5.26
CA ARG A 88 1.99 -4.23 3.88
C ARG A 88 2.42 -5.39 3.00
N ILE A 89 1.47 -5.91 2.23
CA ILE A 89 1.74 -6.94 1.24
C ILE A 89 1.66 -6.26 -0.12
N ILE A 90 2.82 -6.20 -0.77
CA ILE A 90 2.98 -5.53 -2.04
C ILE A 90 3.11 -6.62 -3.10
N PRO A 91 2.11 -6.79 -3.99
CA PRO A 91 2.25 -7.73 -5.09
C PRO A 91 3.34 -7.22 -6.04
N LYS A 92 4.48 -7.91 -6.09
CA LYS A 92 5.49 -7.67 -7.11
C LYS A 92 5.13 -8.44 -8.39
N ARG A 93 5.40 -7.84 -9.54
CA ARG A 93 5.41 -8.56 -10.82
C ARG A 93 6.69 -9.39 -10.82
N SER A 94 6.60 -10.71 -11.04
CA SER A 94 7.80 -11.48 -11.37
C SER A 94 8.30 -10.94 -12.70
N ILE A 95 9.46 -10.28 -12.68
CA ILE A 95 10.23 -10.03 -13.88
C ILE A 95 10.89 -11.39 -14.14
N THR A 96 10.25 -12.23 -14.94
CA THR A 96 10.93 -13.39 -15.50
C THR A 96 11.80 -12.86 -16.63
N SER A 97 13.12 -12.98 -16.45
CA SER A 97 14.14 -12.67 -17.46
C SER A 97 14.05 -13.61 -18.66
#